data_AF-A0AAW8KSE2-F1
#
_entry.id   AF-A0AAW8KSE2-F1
#
_cell.length_a   1.000
_cell.length_b   1.000
_cell.length_c   1.000
_cell.angle_alpha   90.00
_cell.angle_beta   90.00
_cell.angle_gamma   90.00
#
_symmetry.space_group_name_H-M   'P 1'
#
loop_
_entity.id
_entity.type
_entity.pdbx_description
1 polymer ?
#
loop_
_entity_poly.entity_id
_entity_poly.type
_entity_poly.pdbx_seq_one_letter_code
_entity_poly.pdbx_strand_id
1 'polypeptide(L)'
;SLLLAGCSLAPEYQPAKVIVPVKFKESDAKLEDNNWKIAQPADQQLRGEWWRVFNDAQLNELEQQAISGNQSLKAAAANIQASRALRSAAQAERLPSIGAGFGPTRQKPSPASLGLDDNAHTSAQTLWRAQANVSYELD
;
A
#
# COMPACT_ATOMS: atom_id res chain seq x y z
N SER A 1 -29.28 13.97 12.94
CA SER A 1 -27.85 13.71 12.71
C SER A 1 -27.52 12.33 13.27
N LEU A 2 -27.37 11.31 12.43
CA LEU A 2 -26.98 9.96 12.87
C LEU A 2 -25.45 9.95 13.07
N LEU A 3 -25.00 9.75 14.31
CA LEU A 3 -23.61 9.53 14.66
C LEU A 3 -23.31 8.03 14.48
N LEU A 4 -22.54 7.68 13.45
CA LEU A 4 -22.02 6.34 13.23
C LEU A 4 -20.77 6.17 14.11
N ALA A 5 -20.88 5.39 15.18
CA ALA A 5 -19.76 5.04 16.05
C ALA A 5 -19.39 3.57 15.82
N GLY A 6 -18.39 3.31 14.97
CA GLY A 6 -17.77 1.99 14.89
C GLY A 6 -16.84 1.77 16.08
N CYS A 7 -17.00 0.66 16.80
CA CYS A 7 -16.14 0.28 17.91
C CYS A 7 -14.87 -0.41 17.39
N SER A 8 -13.69 0.15 17.65
CA SER A 8 -12.42 -0.55 17.37
C SER A 8 -12.19 -1.66 18.40
N LEU A 9 -12.30 -2.92 17.98
CA LEU A 9 -11.97 -4.10 18.79
C LEU A 9 -10.49 -4.50 18.72
N ALA A 10 -9.66 -3.73 18.00
CA ALA A 10 -8.23 -4.00 17.90
C ALA A 10 -7.53 -3.77 19.26
N PRO A 11 -6.68 -4.70 19.73
CA PRO A 11 -5.87 -4.49 20.91
C PRO A 11 -4.86 -3.37 20.68
N GLU A 12 -4.46 -2.69 21.76
CA GLU A 12 -3.43 -1.65 21.70
C GLU A 12 -2.09 -2.24 21.23
N TYR A 13 -1.45 -1.58 20.25
CA TYR A 13 -0.15 -2.01 19.76
C TYR A 13 0.92 -1.80 20.84
N GLN A 14 1.57 -2.88 21.26
CA GLN A 14 2.73 -2.84 22.15
C GLN A 14 3.98 -3.32 21.42
N PRO A 15 5.00 -2.44 21.23
CA PRO A 15 6.24 -2.87 20.61
C PRO A 15 6.96 -3.89 21.51
N ALA A 16 7.59 -4.88 20.90
CA ALA A 16 8.36 -5.86 21.63
C ALA A 16 9.52 -5.18 22.38
N LYS A 17 9.63 -5.45 23.69
CA LYS A 17 10.80 -5.03 24.48
C LYS A 17 11.98 -5.93 24.11
N VAL A 18 12.95 -5.36 23.40
CA VAL A 18 14.20 -6.06 23.09
C VAL A 18 15.11 -5.98 24.31
N ILE A 19 15.43 -7.14 24.91
CA ILE A 19 16.39 -7.23 26.00
C ILE A 19 17.79 -7.26 25.37
N VAL A 20 18.50 -6.14 25.45
CA VAL A 20 19.91 -6.05 25.08
C VAL A 20 20.78 -6.05 26.33
N PRO A 21 22.01 -6.58 26.28
CA PRO A 21 22.93 -6.49 27.40
C PRO A 21 23.24 -5.02 27.71
N VAL A 22 23.34 -4.69 29.00
CA VAL A 22 23.66 -3.33 29.48
C VAL A 22 25.03 -2.87 28.95
N LYS A 23 25.94 -3.82 28.71
CA LYS A 23 27.26 -3.59 28.11
C LYS A 23 27.60 -4.75 27.18
N PHE A 24 28.14 -4.42 26.01
CA PHE A 24 28.79 -5.40 25.13
C PHE A 24 30.24 -5.62 25.61
N LYS A 25 30.82 -6.79 25.32
CA LYS A 25 32.19 -7.13 25.77
C LYS A 25 33.24 -6.14 25.23
N GLU A 26 32.95 -5.53 24.09
CA GLU A 26 33.77 -4.53 23.39
C GLU A 26 33.69 -3.12 24.00
N SER A 27 32.82 -2.91 24.99
CA SER A 27 32.62 -1.61 25.67
C SER A 27 33.46 -1.46 26.96
N ASP A 28 34.37 -2.41 27.23
CA ASP A 28 35.30 -2.29 28.37
C ASP A 28 36.44 -1.32 28.02
N ALA A 29 36.58 -0.27 28.84
CA ALA A 29 37.63 0.73 28.66
C ALA A 29 39.05 0.16 28.81
N LYS A 30 39.19 -1.03 29.41
CA LYS A 30 40.48 -1.75 29.47
C LYS A 30 40.93 -2.31 28.12
N LEU A 31 40.03 -2.38 27.14
CA LEU A 31 40.35 -2.81 25.77
C LEU A 31 40.91 -1.67 24.93
N GLU A 32 40.92 -0.42 25.43
CA GLU A 32 41.49 0.71 24.69
C GLU A 32 43.02 0.66 24.71
N ASP A 33 43.61 0.48 23.52
CA ASP A 33 45.06 0.42 23.29
C ASP A 33 45.42 1.09 21.95
N ASN A 34 46.64 0.88 21.43
CA ASN A 34 47.05 1.48 20.16
C ASN A 34 46.28 0.95 18.93
N ASN A 35 45.60 -0.19 19.05
CA ASN A 35 44.87 -0.86 17.97
C ASN A 35 43.34 -0.83 18.17
N TRP A 36 42.86 -0.59 19.39
CA TRP A 36 41.45 -0.61 19.75
C TRP A 36 41.02 0.71 20.38
N LYS A 37 39.91 1.26 19.88
CA LYS A 37 39.32 2.50 20.39
C LYS A 37 37.85 2.29 20.72
N ILE A 38 37.40 2.86 21.83
CA ILE A 38 35.98 2.83 22.19
C ILE A 38 35.19 3.64 21.16
N ALA A 39 34.17 3.02 20.56
CA ALA A 39 33.31 3.66 19.59
C ALA A 39 32.51 4.80 20.24
N GLN A 40 32.38 5.93 19.52
CA GLN A 40 31.49 7.02 19.87
C GLN A 40 30.34 7.01 18.86
N PRO A 41 29.17 6.43 19.22
CA PRO A 41 28.07 6.29 18.28
C PRO A 41 27.52 7.66 17.88
N ALA A 42 27.42 7.90 16.58
CA ALA A 42 26.83 9.11 16.01
C ALA A 42 25.42 8.81 15.46
N ASP A 43 24.64 7.98 16.16
CA ASP A 43 23.33 7.50 15.68
C ASP A 43 22.30 8.62 15.48
N GLN A 44 22.52 9.79 16.08
CA GLN A 44 21.70 10.99 15.88
C GLN A 44 22.00 11.74 14.58
N GLN A 45 23.10 11.42 13.89
CA GLN A 45 23.47 12.07 12.65
C GLN A 45 22.84 11.36 11.45
N LEU A 46 22.26 12.12 10.51
CA LEU A 46 21.83 11.59 9.23
C LEU A 46 23.05 10.98 8.52
N ARG A 47 23.03 9.65 8.33
CA ARG A 47 24.17 8.92 7.75
C ARG A 47 24.45 9.34 6.30
N GLY A 48 23.45 9.88 5.59
CA GLY A 48 23.59 10.46 4.25
C GLY A 48 24.43 9.59 3.30
N GLU A 49 25.32 10.22 2.55
CA GLU A 49 26.35 9.56 1.76
C GLU A 49 27.51 9.11 2.66
N TRP A 50 27.23 8.11 3.51
CA TRP A 50 28.15 7.63 4.56
C TRP A 50 29.55 7.27 4.05
N TRP A 51 29.66 6.87 2.78
CA TRP A 51 30.91 6.48 2.13
C TRP A 51 31.84 7.67 1.84
N ARG A 52 31.36 8.91 1.86
CA ARG A 52 32.20 10.10 1.58
C ARG A 52 33.32 10.30 2.59
N VAL A 53 33.20 9.72 3.79
CA VAL A 53 34.25 9.77 4.83
C VAL A 53 35.56 9.11 4.38
N PHE A 54 35.51 8.22 3.38
CA PHE A 54 36.71 7.58 2.83
C PHE A 54 37.50 8.49 1.88
N ASN A 55 36.93 9.63 1.48
CA ASN A 55 37.54 10.58 0.55
C ASN A 55 38.01 9.92 -0.76
N ASP A 56 37.24 8.96 -1.27
CA ASP A 56 37.51 8.23 -2.50
C ASP A 56 36.55 8.68 -3.61
N ALA A 57 37.08 9.33 -4.63
CA ALA A 57 36.30 9.86 -5.75
C ALA A 57 35.68 8.75 -6.61
N GLN A 58 36.38 7.62 -6.77
CA GLN A 58 35.88 6.48 -7.53
C GLN A 58 34.73 5.80 -6.79
N LEU A 59 34.85 5.62 -5.47
CA LEU A 59 33.78 5.09 -4.64
C LEU A 59 32.53 5.98 -4.71
N ASN A 60 32.70 7.31 -4.65
CA ASN A 60 31.59 8.25 -4.77
C ASN A 60 30.84 8.10 -6.10
N GLU A 61 31.55 7.92 -7.20
CA GLU A 61 30.95 7.73 -8.52
C GLU A 61 30.19 6.40 -8.60
N LEU A 62 30.79 5.30 -8.10
CA LEU A 62 30.17 3.98 -8.09
C LEU A 62 28.88 3.95 -7.27
N GLU A 63 28.85 4.59 -6.11
CA GLU A 63 27.64 4.67 -5.27
C GLU A 63 26.53 5.47 -5.95
N GLN A 64 26.86 6.56 -6.65
CA GLN A 64 25.88 7.33 -7.43
C GLN A 64 25.30 6.54 -8.62
N GLN A 65 26.15 5.78 -9.32
CA GLN A 65 25.72 4.86 -10.36
C GLN A 65 24.83 3.74 -9.79
N ALA A 66 25.18 3.20 -8.62
CA ALA A 66 24.38 2.17 -7.95
C ALA A 66 23.00 2.73 -7.54
N ILE A 67 22.92 3.89 -6.90
CA ILE A 67 21.64 4.47 -6.46
C ILE A 67 20.70 4.73 -7.64
N SER A 68 21.22 5.23 -8.76
CA SER A 68 20.42 5.55 -9.95
C SER A 68 20.09 4.33 -10.83
N GLY A 69 21.01 3.37 -10.92
CA GLY A 69 20.94 2.24 -11.84
C GLY A 69 20.43 0.92 -11.24
N ASN A 70 20.41 0.78 -9.91
CA ASN A 70 20.12 -0.49 -9.25
C ASN A 70 18.63 -0.88 -9.35
N GLN A 71 18.37 -1.99 -10.04
CA GLN A 71 17.02 -2.50 -10.27
C GLN A 71 16.36 -3.06 -9.02
N SER A 72 17.15 -3.55 -8.06
CA SER A 72 16.64 -3.99 -6.76
C SER A 72 16.11 -2.82 -5.95
N LEU A 73 16.76 -1.65 -6.00
CA LEU A 73 16.24 -0.42 -5.37
C LEU A 73 14.93 0.04 -6.03
N LYS A 74 14.85 -0.04 -7.36
CA LYS A 74 13.61 0.28 -8.09
C LYS A 74 12.48 -0.68 -7.73
N ALA A 75 12.77 -1.98 -7.64
CA ALA A 75 11.80 -2.99 -7.20
C ALA A 75 11.34 -2.75 -5.75
N ALA A 76 12.26 -2.42 -4.83
CA ALA A 76 11.91 -2.08 -3.46
C ALA A 76 10.99 -0.83 -3.39
N ALA A 77 11.27 0.21 -4.18
CA ALA A 77 10.43 1.40 -4.26
C ALA A 77 9.03 1.06 -4.80
N ALA A 78 8.93 0.21 -5.84
CA ALA A 78 7.67 -0.26 -6.39
C ALA A 78 6.86 -1.07 -5.36
N ASN A 79 7.51 -1.91 -4.55
CA ASN A 79 6.86 -2.66 -3.48
C ASN A 79 6.23 -1.73 -2.42
N ILE A 80 6.91 -0.62 -2.07
CA ILE A 80 6.35 0.39 -1.16
C ILE A 80 5.14 1.07 -1.78
N GLN A 81 5.18 1.39 -3.09
CA GLN A 81 4.04 1.98 -3.80
C GLN A 81 2.84 1.01 -3.81
N ALA A 82 3.07 -0.27 -4.12
CA ALA A 82 2.03 -1.30 -4.10
C ALA A 82 1.41 -1.45 -2.70
N SER A 83 2.22 -1.49 -1.64
CA SER A 83 1.73 -1.54 -0.25
C SER A 83 0.84 -0.34 0.10
N ARG A 84 1.23 0.87 -0.33
CA ARG A 84 0.43 2.09 -0.12
C ARG A 84 -0.88 2.06 -0.90
N ALA A 85 -0.87 1.54 -2.13
CA ALA A 85 -2.08 1.39 -2.94
C ALA A 85 -3.07 0.41 -2.28
N LEU A 86 -2.58 -0.73 -1.78
CA LEU A 86 -3.40 -1.70 -1.04
C LEU A 86 -4.01 -1.09 0.23
N ARG A 87 -3.21 -0.34 1.01
CA ARG A 87 -3.71 0.39 2.17
C ARG A 87 -4.80 1.40 1.77
N SER A 88 -4.62 2.10 0.66
CA SER A 88 -5.58 3.09 0.19
C SER A 88 -6.90 2.43 -0.26
N ALA A 89 -6.83 1.27 -0.91
CA ALA A 89 -8.01 0.48 -1.27
C ALA A 89 -8.77 0.02 -0.03
N ALA A 90 -8.08 -0.54 0.97
CA ALA A 90 -8.69 -0.95 2.24
C ALA A 90 -9.29 0.24 3.03
N GLN A 91 -8.73 1.45 2.89
CA GLN A 91 -9.34 2.66 3.46
C GLN A 91 -10.59 3.09 2.69
N ALA A 92 -10.61 2.94 1.36
CA ALA A 92 -11.75 3.28 0.52
C ALA A 92 -12.97 2.38 0.80
N GLU A 93 -12.75 1.13 1.23
CA GLU A 93 -13.82 0.21 1.67
C GLU A 93 -14.63 0.74 2.87
N ARG A 94 -14.07 1.70 3.64
CA ARG A 94 -14.78 2.35 4.75
C ARG A 94 -15.64 3.53 4.32
N LEU A 95 -15.68 3.85 3.03
CA LEU A 95 -16.46 4.93 2.45
C LEU A 95 -17.62 4.36 1.63
N PRO A 96 -18.71 5.12 1.41
CA PRO A 96 -19.76 4.71 0.48
C PRO A 96 -19.20 4.48 -0.93
N SER A 97 -19.55 3.34 -1.52
CA SER A 97 -19.25 3.03 -2.92
C SER A 97 -20.33 3.61 -3.82
N ILE A 98 -19.92 4.27 -4.90
CA ILE A 98 -20.82 4.87 -5.89
C ILE A 98 -20.52 4.23 -7.25
N GLY A 99 -21.53 3.60 -7.84
CA GLY A 99 -21.48 3.03 -9.17
C GLY A 99 -22.36 3.81 -10.13
N ALA A 100 -21.95 3.87 -11.40
CA ALA A 100 -22.77 4.35 -12.50
C ALA A 100 -22.55 3.45 -13.71
N GLY A 101 -23.61 3.21 -14.48
CA GLY A 101 -23.56 2.37 -15.66
C GLY A 101 -24.52 2.87 -16.73
N PHE A 102 -24.14 2.64 -17.98
CA PHE A 102 -24.98 2.91 -19.13
C PHE A 102 -24.77 1.81 -20.17
N GLY A 103 -25.84 1.30 -20.76
CA GLY A 103 -25.71 0.32 -21.84
C GLY A 103 -27.01 -0.03 -22.55
N PRO A 104 -26.92 -0.48 -23.81
CA PRO A 104 -28.04 -1.05 -24.53
C PRO A 104 -28.22 -2.53 -24.19
N THR A 105 -29.47 -2.97 -24.10
CA THR A 105 -29.87 -4.38 -24.09
C THR A 105 -30.81 -4.61 -25.27
N ARG A 106 -30.40 -5.42 -26.24
CA ARG A 106 -31.27 -5.83 -27.34
C ARG A 106 -32.00 -7.11 -26.94
N GLN A 107 -33.33 -7.09 -26.97
CA GLN A 107 -34.15 -8.25 -26.64
C GLN A 107 -35.32 -8.38 -27.61
N LYS A 108 -35.75 -9.63 -27.84
CA LYS A 108 -37.00 -9.94 -28.52
C LYS A 108 -37.83 -10.77 -27.54
N PRO A 109 -38.88 -10.20 -26.92
CA PRO A 109 -39.75 -10.96 -26.01
C PRO A 109 -40.41 -12.12 -26.76
N SER A 110 -40.63 -13.24 -26.09
CA SER A 110 -41.48 -14.31 -26.64
C SER A 110 -42.95 -13.88 -26.57
N PRO A 111 -43.82 -14.37 -27.47
CA PRO A 111 -45.27 -14.13 -27.37
C PRO A 111 -45.84 -14.46 -25.99
N ALA A 112 -45.45 -15.62 -25.45
CA ALA A 112 -45.87 -16.06 -24.12
C ALA A 112 -45.46 -15.09 -22.99
N SER A 113 -44.27 -14.45 -23.07
CA SER A 113 -43.82 -13.48 -22.06
C SER A 113 -44.66 -12.18 -22.02
N LEU A 114 -45.45 -11.94 -23.07
CA LEU A 114 -46.36 -10.81 -23.20
C LEU A 114 -47.83 -11.23 -23.07
N GLY A 115 -48.12 -12.50 -22.79
CA GLY A 115 -49.48 -13.05 -22.75
C GLY A 115 -50.16 -13.10 -24.12
N LEU A 116 -49.39 -13.20 -25.21
CA LEU A 116 -49.89 -13.32 -26.57
C LEU A 116 -49.93 -14.79 -27.02
N ASP A 117 -50.77 -15.09 -28.00
CA ASP A 117 -50.86 -16.42 -28.63
C ASP A 117 -49.51 -16.86 -29.23
N ASP A 118 -49.27 -18.18 -29.30
CA ASP A 118 -48.01 -18.77 -29.80
C ASP A 118 -47.62 -18.32 -31.21
N ASN A 119 -48.59 -17.93 -32.03
CA ASN A 119 -48.39 -17.45 -33.40
C ASN A 119 -48.19 -15.92 -33.50
N ALA A 120 -48.23 -15.18 -32.39
CA ALA A 120 -48.09 -13.74 -32.43
C ALA A 120 -46.66 -13.32 -32.81
N HIS A 121 -46.54 -12.32 -33.68
CA HIS A 121 -45.24 -11.80 -34.06
C HIS A 121 -44.74 -10.77 -33.05
N THR A 122 -43.55 -11.00 -32.48
CA THR A 122 -42.83 -10.01 -31.68
C THR A 122 -41.66 -9.41 -32.47
N SER A 123 -41.34 -8.15 -32.20
CA SER A 123 -40.19 -7.45 -32.77
C SER A 123 -39.02 -7.40 -31.78
N ALA A 124 -37.81 -7.35 -32.32
CA ALA A 124 -36.64 -7.05 -31.50
C ALA A 124 -36.64 -5.57 -31.14
N GLN A 125 -36.41 -5.27 -29.87
CA GLN A 125 -36.29 -3.92 -29.34
C GLN A 125 -34.92 -3.72 -28.69
N THR A 126 -34.43 -2.48 -28.70
CA THR A 126 -33.20 -2.10 -28.01
C THR A 126 -33.54 -1.16 -26.87
N LEU A 127 -33.20 -1.56 -25.65
CA LEU A 127 -33.42 -0.79 -24.43
C LEU A 127 -32.13 -0.17 -23.97
N TRP A 128 -32.08 1.15 -23.92
CA TRP A 128 -30.97 1.88 -23.33
C TRP A 128 -31.26 2.10 -21.85
N ARG A 129 -30.35 1.71 -20.97
CA ARG A 129 -30.48 1.92 -19.53
C ARG A 129 -29.30 2.73 -19.02
N ALA A 130 -29.59 3.72 -18.18
CA ALA A 130 -28.63 4.42 -17.35
C ALA A 130 -29.01 4.13 -15.90
N GLN A 131 -28.03 3.81 -15.06
CA GLN A 131 -28.24 3.55 -13.65
C GLN A 131 -27.11 4.17 -12.82
N ALA A 132 -27.44 4.57 -11.59
CA ALA A 132 -26.49 4.92 -10.56
C ALA A 132 -26.89 4.18 -9.28
N ASN A 133 -25.91 3.68 -8.53
CA ASN A 133 -26.11 2.96 -7.27
C ASN A 133 -25.16 3.49 -6.20
N VAL A 134 -25.60 3.48 -4.95
CA VAL A 134 -24.78 3.79 -3.78
C VAL A 134 -24.92 2.63 -2.80
N SER A 135 -23.81 2.09 -2.30
CA SER A 135 -23.79 1.06 -1.27
C SER A 135 -22.82 1.42 -0.15
N TYR A 136 -23.17 1.07 1.08
CA TYR A 136 -22.34 1.36 2.25
C TYR A 136 -22.58 0.31 3.34
N GLU A 137 -21.51 -0.20 3.93
CA GLU A 137 -21.54 -1.13 5.05
C GLU A 137 -21.22 -0.38 6.35
N LEU A 138 -22.03 -0.62 7.39
CA LEU A 138 -21.87 -0.05 8.73
C LEU A 138 -21.36 -1.17 9.64
N ASP A 139 -20.12 -1.07 10.11
CA ASP A 139 -19.57 -1.86 11.21
C ASP A 139 -19.65 -1.07 12.52
#